data_AF-H0R133-F1
#
_entry.id   AF-H0R133-F1
#
_cell.length_a   1.000
_cell.length_b   1.000
_cell.length_c   1.000
_cell.angle_alpha   90.00
_cell.angle_beta   90.00
_cell.angle_gamma   90.00
#
_symmetry.space_group_name_H-M   'P 1'
#
loop_
_entity.id
_entity.type
_entity.pdbx_description
1 polymer ?
#
loop_
_entity_poly.entity_id
_entity_poly.type
_entity_poly.pdbx_seq_one_letter_code
_entity_poly.pdbx_strand_id
1 'polypeptide(L)'
;MKKLLIVVLTLATAFISLSAVAAPAAAKPTTPFDLCRVPTAKVDTFTLLVGYAFGNRLPEGADPDRAEGLPGPVNEALADTLIRVRGTRNIPIYAQKPIADVLTEKYGAENIIVITSRVKPDGTLEYLSTDGVAAVVAKARAETIRSDRAGVIAFSDHLWRAVYTSVANGLSAYAPSGVKMPSTYDKLSGQAWTRDRMAYLWSDYQARPAIIARVLGAR
;
A
#
# COMPACT_ATOMS: atom_id res chain seq x y z
N MET A 1 69.64 -32.61 41.23
CA MET A 1 68.19 -32.80 41.47
C MET A 1 67.49 -31.45 41.30
N LYS A 2 66.30 -31.45 40.68
CA LYS A 2 65.46 -30.31 40.27
C LYS A 2 65.86 -29.63 38.94
N LYS A 3 65.35 -30.17 37.83
CA LYS A 3 65.08 -29.41 36.60
C LYS A 3 63.56 -29.22 36.48
N LEU A 4 63.18 -27.95 36.36
CA LEU A 4 61.83 -27.41 36.27
C LEU A 4 61.27 -27.71 34.87
N LEU A 5 60.12 -28.37 34.78
CA LEU A 5 59.42 -28.61 33.51
C LEU A 5 58.43 -27.46 33.30
N ILE A 6 58.74 -26.55 32.37
CA ILE A 6 57.82 -25.51 31.91
C ILE A 6 57.02 -26.10 30.75
N VAL A 7 55.73 -26.31 30.96
CA VAL A 7 54.77 -26.67 29.91
C VAL A 7 54.31 -25.38 29.24
N VAL A 8 54.72 -25.14 28.00
CA VAL A 8 54.21 -24.05 27.16
C VAL A 8 52.97 -24.57 26.44
N LEU A 9 51.81 -24.01 26.79
CA LEU A 9 50.53 -24.32 26.15
C LEU A 9 50.33 -23.37 24.96
N THR A 10 50.47 -23.89 23.74
CA THR A 10 50.24 -23.11 22.51
C THR A 10 48.75 -23.13 22.17
N LEU A 11 48.03 -22.04 22.43
CA LEU A 11 46.65 -21.85 21.98
C LEU A 11 46.64 -21.45 20.50
N ALA A 12 46.24 -22.35 19.61
CA ALA A 12 45.95 -22.04 18.22
C ALA A 12 44.55 -21.39 18.12
N THR A 13 44.50 -20.10 17.77
CA THR A 13 43.25 -19.38 17.48
C THR A 13 42.87 -19.63 16.02
N ALA A 14 41.80 -20.41 15.81
CA ALA A 14 41.20 -20.58 14.49
C ALA A 14 40.35 -19.34 14.16
N PHE A 15 40.80 -18.53 13.21
CA PHE A 15 39.98 -17.48 12.61
C PHE A 15 38.97 -18.12 11.66
N ILE A 16 37.70 -18.19 12.08
CA ILE A 16 36.59 -18.50 11.18
C ILE A 16 36.22 -17.19 10.47
N SER A 17 36.60 -17.08 9.20
CA SER A 17 36.14 -15.99 8.34
C SER A 17 34.66 -16.20 8.01
N LEU A 18 33.77 -15.40 8.63
CA LEU A 18 32.40 -15.25 8.14
C LEU A 18 32.46 -14.48 6.81
N SER A 19 32.35 -15.20 5.69
CA SER A 19 32.04 -14.58 4.40
C SER A 19 30.61 -14.04 4.47
N ALA A 20 30.45 -12.72 4.54
CA ALA A 20 29.17 -12.07 4.35
C ALA A 20 28.66 -12.40 2.95
N VAL A 21 27.64 -13.26 2.86
CA VAL A 21 26.89 -13.46 1.62
C VAL A 21 26.23 -12.11 1.32
N ALA A 22 26.71 -11.43 0.28
CA ALA A 22 26.08 -10.21 -0.20
C ALA A 22 24.63 -10.53 -0.53
N ALA A 23 23.70 -9.80 0.10
CA ALA A 23 22.29 -9.91 -0.23
C ALA A 23 22.10 -9.67 -1.73
N PRO A 24 21.36 -10.52 -2.46
CA PRO A 24 21.16 -10.33 -3.89
C PRO A 24 20.52 -8.96 -4.12
N ALA A 25 21.14 -8.17 -5.00
CA ALA A 25 20.68 -6.86 -5.42
C ALA A 25 19.15 -6.85 -5.62
N ALA A 26 18.51 -5.76 -5.19
CA ALA A 26 17.05 -5.62 -5.25
C ALA A 26 16.55 -5.93 -6.68
N ALA A 27 15.68 -6.93 -6.82
CA ALA A 27 15.03 -7.21 -8.08
C ALA A 27 14.09 -6.04 -8.38
N LYS A 28 14.22 -5.48 -9.57
CA LYS A 28 13.48 -4.28 -9.99
C LYS A 28 11.97 -4.58 -10.09
N PRO A 29 11.10 -3.59 -9.86
CA PRO A 29 9.66 -3.76 -10.04
C PRO A 29 9.35 -4.28 -11.45
N THR A 30 8.61 -5.39 -11.56
CA THR A 30 8.28 -6.02 -12.86
C THR A 30 7.10 -5.36 -13.57
N THR A 31 6.41 -4.43 -12.91
CA THR A 31 5.24 -3.74 -13.48
C THR A 31 5.65 -2.87 -14.68
N PRO A 32 5.04 -3.04 -15.87
CA PRO A 32 5.28 -2.15 -17.01
C PRO A 32 4.89 -0.69 -16.73
N PHE A 33 5.67 0.25 -17.27
CA PHE A 33 5.33 1.67 -17.19
C PHE A 33 4.69 2.13 -18.49
N ASP A 34 3.55 2.82 -18.36
CA ASP A 34 2.81 3.47 -19.44
C ASP A 34 2.20 4.76 -18.88
N LEU A 35 2.42 5.88 -19.57
CA LEU A 35 1.94 7.19 -19.15
C LEU A 35 0.42 7.31 -19.24
N CYS A 36 -0.20 6.57 -20.15
CA CYS A 36 -1.60 6.71 -20.52
C CYS A 36 -2.45 5.54 -20.03
N ARG A 37 -1.84 4.40 -19.71
CA ARG A 37 -2.54 3.17 -19.31
C ARG A 37 -2.13 2.70 -17.93
N VAL A 38 -3.09 2.13 -17.22
CA VAL A 38 -2.83 1.44 -15.97
C VAL A 38 -2.44 -0.01 -16.29
N PRO A 39 -1.31 -0.52 -15.80
CA PRO A 39 -0.91 -1.91 -16.03
C PRO A 39 -1.90 -2.82 -15.29
N THR A 40 -2.33 -3.88 -15.97
CA THR A 40 -3.32 -4.83 -15.42
C THR A 40 -2.73 -6.23 -15.26
N ALA A 41 -3.36 -7.02 -14.39
CA ALA A 41 -3.03 -8.42 -14.17
C ALA A 41 -4.29 -9.25 -13.94
N LYS A 42 -4.21 -10.56 -14.19
CA LYS A 42 -5.31 -11.48 -13.90
C LYS A 42 -5.55 -11.53 -12.38
N VAL A 43 -6.82 -11.52 -12.01
CA VAL A 43 -7.29 -11.45 -10.62
C VAL A 43 -6.69 -12.56 -9.75
N ASP A 44 -6.61 -13.78 -10.28
CA ASP A 44 -6.11 -14.99 -9.62
C ASP A 44 -4.61 -14.94 -9.28
N THR A 45 -3.82 -14.09 -9.95
CA THR A 45 -2.38 -13.93 -9.71
C THR A 45 -2.01 -13.08 -8.50
N PHE A 46 -2.97 -12.38 -7.90
CA PHE A 46 -2.70 -11.51 -6.75
C PHE A 46 -2.46 -12.29 -5.46
N THR A 47 -1.42 -11.90 -4.73
CA THR A 47 -1.08 -12.45 -3.40
C THR A 47 -1.59 -11.56 -2.26
N LEU A 48 -1.94 -10.31 -2.56
CA LEU A 48 -2.55 -9.35 -1.67
C LEU A 48 -3.38 -8.33 -2.47
N LEU A 49 -4.32 -7.68 -1.80
CA LEU A 49 -5.05 -6.54 -2.35
C LEU A 49 -4.77 -5.26 -1.55
N VAL A 50 -4.78 -4.12 -2.23
CA VAL A 50 -4.62 -2.80 -1.61
C VAL A 50 -5.81 -1.91 -2.00
N GLY A 51 -6.55 -1.44 -1.01
CA GLY A 51 -7.70 -0.55 -1.15
C GLY A 51 -7.37 0.88 -0.76
N TYR A 52 -7.34 1.78 -1.74
CA TYR A 52 -7.17 3.21 -1.52
C TYR A 52 -8.54 3.88 -1.44
N ALA A 53 -8.85 4.46 -0.28
CA ALA A 53 -10.07 5.23 -0.07
C ALA A 53 -10.06 6.50 -0.94
N PHE A 54 -11.26 6.95 -1.30
CA PHE A 54 -11.44 8.13 -2.14
C PHE A 54 -12.52 9.02 -1.54
N GLY A 55 -12.08 10.10 -0.90
CA GLY A 55 -12.96 10.90 -0.06
C GLY A 55 -13.39 10.14 1.19
N ASN A 56 -14.10 10.83 2.05
CA ASN A 56 -14.72 10.29 3.25
C ASN A 56 -15.87 11.20 3.67
N ARG A 57 -16.84 10.69 4.41
CA ARG A 57 -17.80 11.54 5.11
C ARG A 57 -17.21 11.94 6.46
N LEU A 58 -17.65 13.07 6.98
CA LEU A 58 -17.35 13.47 8.34
C LEU A 58 -18.52 13.04 9.23
N PRO A 59 -18.25 12.47 10.42
CA PRO A 59 -19.31 12.27 11.39
C PRO A 59 -19.97 13.61 11.75
N GLU A 60 -21.27 13.58 11.98
CA GLU A 60 -22.01 14.79 12.35
C GLU A 60 -21.49 15.34 13.68
N GLY A 61 -21.22 16.66 13.73
CA GLY A 61 -20.69 17.34 14.90
C GLY A 61 -19.23 17.01 15.27
N ALA A 62 -18.53 16.19 14.47
CA ALA A 62 -17.15 15.83 14.75
C ALA A 62 -16.16 16.92 14.29
N ASP A 63 -15.06 17.05 15.04
CA ASP A 63 -13.91 17.86 14.63
C ASP A 63 -13.19 17.17 13.46
N PRO A 64 -13.14 17.79 12.26
CA PRO A 64 -12.52 17.19 11.08
C PRO A 64 -11.02 16.93 11.25
N ASP A 65 -10.35 17.63 12.16
CA ASP A 65 -8.93 17.44 12.43
C ASP A 65 -8.68 16.32 13.43
N ARG A 66 -9.71 15.75 14.07
CA ARG A 66 -9.57 14.74 15.14
C ARG A 66 -10.40 13.48 14.95
N ALA A 67 -11.31 13.46 13.98
CA ALA A 67 -12.17 12.32 13.71
C ALA A 67 -11.78 11.60 12.43
N GLU A 68 -11.73 10.27 12.51
CA GLU A 68 -11.58 9.44 11.30
C GLU A 68 -12.80 9.59 10.40
N GLY A 69 -12.54 9.53 9.10
CA GLY A 69 -13.60 9.61 8.10
C GLY A 69 -14.52 8.40 8.14
N LEU A 70 -15.81 8.65 7.97
CA LEU A 70 -16.80 7.60 7.73
C LEU A 70 -16.77 7.15 6.27
N PRO A 71 -17.18 5.90 5.97
CA PRO A 71 -17.44 5.50 4.60
C PRO A 71 -18.52 6.40 3.98
N GLY A 72 -18.31 6.73 2.72
CA GLY A 72 -19.35 7.20 1.82
C GLY A 72 -19.59 6.15 0.73
N PRO A 73 -20.54 6.39 -0.18
CA PRO A 73 -20.90 5.45 -1.26
C PRO A 73 -19.71 5.05 -2.14
N VAL A 74 -18.70 5.92 -2.28
CA VAL A 74 -17.48 5.58 -3.04
C VAL A 74 -16.67 4.51 -2.32
N ASN A 75 -16.44 4.66 -1.01
CA ASN A 75 -15.67 3.67 -0.23
C ASN A 75 -16.44 2.36 -0.06
N GLU A 76 -17.77 2.40 0.01
CA GLU A 76 -18.61 1.20 -0.08
C GLU A 76 -18.42 0.48 -1.41
N ALA A 77 -18.52 1.18 -2.54
CA ALA A 77 -18.32 0.57 -3.86
C ALA A 77 -16.88 0.02 -4.06
N LEU A 78 -15.89 0.64 -3.42
CA LEU A 78 -14.51 0.13 -3.40
C LEU A 78 -14.39 -1.15 -2.56
N ALA A 79 -15.05 -1.21 -1.39
CA ALA A 79 -15.14 -2.43 -0.59
C ALA A 79 -15.83 -3.58 -1.36
N ASP A 80 -16.95 -3.29 -2.01
CA ASP A 80 -17.67 -4.26 -2.86
C ASP A 80 -16.74 -4.79 -3.98
N THR A 81 -15.93 -3.91 -4.57
CA THR A 81 -14.94 -4.29 -5.59
C THR A 81 -13.83 -5.16 -5.01
N LEU A 82 -13.33 -4.86 -3.81
CA LEU A 82 -12.33 -5.69 -3.12
C LEU A 82 -12.85 -7.09 -2.83
N ILE A 83 -14.09 -7.23 -2.33
CA ILE A 83 -14.72 -8.54 -2.09
C ILE A 83 -14.85 -9.32 -3.40
N ARG A 84 -15.36 -8.68 -4.45
CA ARG A 84 -15.49 -9.32 -5.78
C ARG A 84 -14.13 -9.76 -6.34
N VAL A 85 -13.10 -8.93 -6.22
CA VAL A 85 -11.75 -9.25 -6.70
C VAL A 85 -11.15 -10.37 -5.85
N ARG A 86 -11.24 -10.31 -4.53
CA ARG A 86 -10.73 -11.37 -3.64
C ARG A 86 -11.40 -12.71 -3.94
N GLY A 87 -12.71 -12.70 -4.17
CA GLY A 87 -13.51 -13.90 -4.33
C GLY A 87 -13.41 -14.76 -3.08
N THR A 88 -13.20 -16.07 -3.25
CA THR A 88 -13.05 -17.04 -2.15
C THR A 88 -11.61 -17.17 -1.63
N ARG A 89 -10.66 -16.41 -2.17
CA ARG A 89 -9.23 -16.56 -1.83
C ARG A 89 -8.93 -15.95 -0.47
N ASN A 90 -8.18 -16.65 0.36
CA ASN A 90 -7.73 -16.11 1.64
C ASN A 90 -6.40 -15.32 1.51
N ILE A 91 -6.42 -14.23 0.75
CA ILE A 91 -5.31 -13.28 0.65
C ILE A 91 -5.58 -12.02 1.50
N PRO A 92 -4.54 -11.39 2.07
CA PRO A 92 -4.72 -10.18 2.88
C PRO A 92 -5.22 -9.00 2.06
N ILE A 93 -6.12 -8.21 2.65
CA ILE A 93 -6.55 -6.92 2.13
C ILE A 93 -5.97 -5.82 3.02
N TYR A 94 -5.09 -4.99 2.47
CA TYR A 94 -4.66 -3.74 3.10
C TYR A 94 -5.59 -2.62 2.65
N ALA A 95 -6.38 -2.05 3.56
CA ALA A 95 -7.37 -1.05 3.20
C ALA A 95 -7.33 0.14 4.15
N GLN A 96 -7.50 1.35 3.60
CA GLN A 96 -7.73 2.54 4.43
C GLN A 96 -9.03 2.39 5.23
N LYS A 97 -9.03 2.94 6.45
CA LYS A 97 -10.09 2.75 7.44
C LYS A 97 -11.54 2.84 6.89
N PRO A 98 -11.94 3.84 6.10
CA PRO A 98 -13.32 3.90 5.59
C PRO A 98 -13.73 2.67 4.75
N ILE A 99 -12.80 2.09 3.99
CA ILE A 99 -13.06 0.86 3.23
C ILE A 99 -13.04 -0.35 4.18
N ALA A 100 -12.08 -0.40 5.10
CA ALA A 100 -11.91 -1.52 6.03
C ALA A 100 -13.10 -1.69 6.98
N ASP A 101 -13.70 -0.58 7.42
CA ASP A 101 -14.93 -0.57 8.22
C ASP A 101 -16.07 -1.24 7.43
N VAL A 102 -16.28 -0.89 6.16
CA VAL A 102 -17.29 -1.55 5.31
C VAL A 102 -16.99 -3.04 5.11
N LEU A 103 -15.72 -3.40 4.85
CA LEU A 103 -15.32 -4.80 4.69
C LEU A 103 -15.64 -5.63 5.95
N THR A 104 -15.46 -5.05 7.13
CA THR A 104 -15.70 -5.73 8.40
C THR A 104 -17.19 -5.77 8.72
N GLU A 105 -17.88 -4.63 8.68
CA GLU A 105 -19.26 -4.49 9.14
C GLU A 105 -20.29 -5.09 8.17
N LYS A 106 -20.14 -4.84 6.86
CA LYS A 106 -21.10 -5.31 5.84
C LYS A 106 -20.85 -6.76 5.44
N TYR A 107 -19.58 -7.17 5.39
CA TYR A 107 -19.19 -8.46 4.83
C TYR A 107 -18.65 -9.47 5.85
N GLY A 108 -18.39 -9.06 7.09
CA GLY A 108 -17.73 -9.92 8.07
C GLY A 108 -16.36 -10.42 7.57
N ALA A 109 -15.69 -9.63 6.72
CA ALA A 109 -14.50 -10.10 6.03
C ALA A 109 -13.32 -10.24 7.00
N GLU A 110 -12.64 -11.36 6.93
CA GLU A 110 -11.42 -11.64 7.72
C GLU A 110 -10.16 -11.28 6.92
N ASN A 111 -9.01 -11.24 7.60
CA ASN A 111 -7.70 -10.93 7.01
C ASN A 111 -7.65 -9.51 6.38
N ILE A 112 -8.25 -8.56 7.10
CA ILE A 112 -8.23 -7.13 6.75
C ILE A 112 -7.18 -6.44 7.62
N ILE A 113 -6.21 -5.83 6.97
CA ILE A 113 -5.20 -5.00 7.61
C ILE A 113 -5.64 -3.55 7.44
N VAL A 114 -6.09 -2.96 8.54
CA VAL A 114 -6.61 -1.59 8.58
C VAL A 114 -5.46 -0.59 8.56
N ILE A 115 -5.53 0.37 7.64
CA ILE A 115 -4.61 1.50 7.56
C ILE A 115 -5.36 2.75 8.03
N THR A 116 -5.02 3.24 9.22
CA THR A 116 -5.62 4.41 9.86
C THR A 116 -4.79 5.67 9.62
N SER A 117 -5.40 6.82 9.90
CA SER A 117 -4.70 8.09 10.03
C SER A 117 -3.68 8.02 11.17
N ARG A 118 -2.62 8.83 11.09
CA ARG A 118 -1.62 8.94 12.16
C ARG A 118 -2.08 10.01 13.17
N VAL A 119 -2.14 9.65 14.44
CA VAL A 119 -2.39 10.62 15.51
C VAL A 119 -1.10 11.41 15.78
N LYS A 120 -1.17 12.73 15.64
CA LYS A 120 -0.09 13.65 16.00
C LYS A 120 -0.04 13.89 17.52
N PRO A 121 1.08 14.40 18.07
CA PRO A 121 1.19 14.66 19.51
C PRO A 121 0.12 15.60 20.09
N ASP A 122 -0.45 16.50 19.29
CA ASP A 122 -1.54 17.42 19.68
C ASP A 122 -2.94 16.77 19.64
N GLY A 123 -3.02 15.49 19.26
CA GLY A 123 -4.26 14.72 19.11
C GLY A 123 -4.99 14.94 17.79
N THR A 124 -4.43 15.72 16.86
CA THR A 124 -4.97 15.82 15.49
C THR A 124 -4.58 14.61 14.65
N LEU A 125 -5.38 14.31 13.63
CA LEU A 125 -5.17 13.22 12.69
C LEU A 125 -4.45 13.73 11.43
N GLU A 126 -3.43 12.98 11.04
CA GLU A 126 -2.81 13.07 9.72
C GLU A 126 -3.35 11.95 8.85
N TYR A 127 -4.28 12.28 7.94
CA TYR A 127 -4.74 11.34 6.94
C TYR A 127 -3.60 10.95 6.02
N LEU A 128 -3.38 9.64 5.86
CA LEU A 128 -2.30 9.18 4.99
C LEU A 128 -2.60 9.45 3.52
N SER A 129 -1.64 10.07 2.85
CA SER A 129 -1.63 10.19 1.39
C SER A 129 -1.57 8.80 0.73
N THR A 130 -1.85 8.74 -0.57
CA THR A 130 -1.65 7.52 -1.38
C THR A 130 -0.23 6.96 -1.21
N ASP A 131 0.78 7.83 -1.08
CA ASP A 131 2.16 7.44 -0.84
C ASP A 131 2.38 6.88 0.56
N GLY A 132 1.81 7.53 1.58
CA GLY A 132 1.87 7.03 2.96
C GLY A 132 1.25 5.64 3.10
N VAL A 133 0.10 5.41 2.47
CA VAL A 133 -0.56 4.09 2.42
C VAL A 133 0.33 3.07 1.72
N ALA A 134 0.87 3.40 0.54
CA ALA A 134 1.77 2.50 -0.20
C ALA A 134 3.03 2.14 0.61
N ALA A 135 3.61 3.11 1.30
CA ALA A 135 4.78 2.91 2.16
C ALA A 135 4.47 2.01 3.36
N VAL A 136 3.30 2.17 3.99
CA VAL A 136 2.84 1.27 5.07
C VAL A 136 2.73 -0.17 4.57
N VAL A 137 2.11 -0.38 3.40
CA VAL A 137 2.00 -1.72 2.81
C VAL A 137 3.37 -2.30 2.47
N ALA A 138 4.24 -1.52 1.81
CA ALA A 138 5.59 -1.96 1.46
C ALA A 138 6.40 -2.37 2.70
N LYS A 139 6.32 -1.60 3.79
CA LYS A 139 6.96 -1.92 5.05
C LYS A 139 6.40 -3.21 5.67
N ALA A 140 5.08 -3.36 5.69
CA ALA A 140 4.42 -4.56 6.23
C ALA A 140 4.73 -5.83 5.42
N ARG A 141 5.10 -5.69 4.14
CA ARG A 141 5.45 -6.79 3.24
C ARG A 141 6.94 -6.94 3.01
N ALA A 142 7.81 -6.22 3.73
CA ALA A 142 9.23 -6.12 3.39
C ALA A 142 9.95 -7.46 3.16
N GLU A 143 9.57 -8.52 3.89
CA GLU A 143 10.12 -9.87 3.77
C GLU A 143 9.64 -10.62 2.52
N THR A 144 8.42 -10.35 2.06
CA THR A 144 7.76 -11.05 0.94
C THR A 144 7.57 -10.18 -0.30
N ILE A 145 7.94 -8.89 -0.24
CA ILE A 145 7.62 -7.88 -1.26
C ILE A 145 8.12 -8.27 -2.65
N ARG A 146 9.18 -9.08 -2.73
CA ARG A 146 9.77 -9.57 -3.99
C ARG A 146 8.92 -10.64 -4.69
N SER A 147 8.16 -11.45 -3.95
CA SER A 147 7.25 -12.47 -4.48
C SER A 147 5.79 -12.00 -4.50
N ASP A 148 5.50 -10.91 -3.82
CA ASP A 148 4.15 -10.35 -3.76
C ASP A 148 3.72 -9.74 -5.09
N ARG A 149 2.44 -9.93 -5.41
CA ARG A 149 1.75 -9.27 -6.52
C ARG A 149 0.48 -8.60 -6.00
N ALA A 150 0.52 -7.27 -5.92
CA ALA A 150 -0.56 -6.48 -5.36
C ALA A 150 -1.64 -6.16 -6.41
N GLY A 151 -2.88 -6.50 -6.11
CA GLY A 151 -4.05 -5.98 -6.81
C GLY A 151 -4.51 -4.67 -6.21
N VAL A 152 -4.44 -3.58 -6.98
CA VAL A 152 -4.79 -2.23 -6.51
C VAL A 152 -6.23 -1.89 -6.88
N ILE A 153 -7.03 -1.58 -5.88
CA ILE A 153 -8.41 -1.13 -6.01
C ILE A 153 -8.45 0.33 -5.54
N ALA A 154 -8.86 1.20 -6.44
CA ALA A 154 -8.98 2.64 -6.22
C ALA A 154 -10.06 3.20 -7.14
N PHE A 155 -10.50 4.43 -6.86
CA PHE A 155 -11.42 5.16 -7.74
C PHE A 155 -10.85 5.29 -9.16
N SER A 156 -11.71 5.25 -10.19
CA SER A 156 -11.28 5.11 -11.60
C SER A 156 -10.25 6.16 -12.02
N ASP A 157 -10.50 7.44 -11.72
CA ASP A 157 -9.60 8.54 -12.08
C ASP A 157 -8.35 8.59 -11.17
N HIS A 158 -8.37 7.90 -10.02
CA HIS A 158 -7.23 7.76 -9.11
C HIS A 158 -6.34 6.54 -9.42
N LEU A 159 -6.85 5.57 -10.17
CA LEU A 159 -6.25 4.24 -10.29
C LEU A 159 -4.82 4.28 -10.84
N TRP A 160 -4.54 5.13 -11.83
CA TRP A 160 -3.18 5.29 -12.38
C TRP A 160 -2.21 5.73 -11.27
N ARG A 161 -2.58 6.76 -10.51
CA ARG A 161 -1.75 7.30 -9.43
C ARG A 161 -1.57 6.27 -8.33
N ALA A 162 -2.63 5.59 -7.90
CA ALA A 162 -2.55 4.55 -6.88
C ALA A 162 -1.61 3.40 -7.25
N VAL A 163 -1.71 2.89 -8.48
CA VAL A 163 -0.83 1.81 -8.97
C VAL A 163 0.63 2.28 -9.04
N TYR A 164 0.90 3.42 -9.67
CA TYR A 164 2.30 3.85 -9.83
C TYR A 164 2.93 4.39 -8.56
N THR A 165 2.15 4.94 -7.63
CA THR A 165 2.64 5.24 -6.27
C THR A 165 2.97 3.96 -5.52
N SER A 166 2.18 2.88 -5.66
CA SER A 166 2.52 1.56 -5.09
C SER A 166 3.85 1.04 -5.65
N VAL A 167 4.03 1.13 -6.98
CA VAL A 167 5.28 0.75 -7.67
C VAL A 167 6.46 1.60 -7.20
N ALA A 168 6.27 2.91 -7.04
CA ALA A 168 7.29 3.83 -6.54
C ALA A 168 7.72 3.54 -5.09
N ASN A 169 6.94 2.75 -4.35
CA ASN A 169 7.25 2.26 -3.01
C ASN A 169 7.75 0.79 -3.01
N GLY A 170 8.05 0.24 -4.18
CA GLY A 170 8.68 -1.09 -4.34
C GLY A 170 7.71 -2.26 -4.51
N LEU A 171 6.40 -2.02 -4.58
CA LEU A 171 5.40 -3.09 -4.79
C LEU A 171 5.33 -3.50 -6.27
N SER A 172 5.16 -4.80 -6.55
CA SER A 172 4.70 -5.27 -7.87
C SER A 172 3.18 -5.12 -7.96
N ALA A 173 2.72 -3.94 -8.36
CA ALA A 173 1.31 -3.55 -8.28
C ALA A 173 0.64 -3.44 -9.67
N TYR A 174 -0.63 -3.85 -9.75
CA TYR A 174 -1.44 -3.83 -10.97
C TYR A 174 -2.91 -3.55 -10.65
N ALA A 175 -3.64 -2.99 -11.60
CA ALA A 175 -5.10 -3.02 -11.55
C ALA A 175 -5.61 -4.44 -11.92
N PRO A 176 -6.71 -4.92 -11.29
CA PRO A 176 -7.38 -6.15 -11.69
C PRO A 176 -7.93 -6.08 -13.13
N SER A 177 -7.46 -6.99 -14.00
CA SER A 177 -7.90 -7.06 -15.40
C SER A 177 -9.38 -7.42 -15.51
N GLY A 178 -10.10 -6.75 -16.40
CA GLY A 178 -11.53 -6.98 -16.63
C GLY A 178 -12.46 -6.45 -15.53
N VAL A 179 -11.94 -5.78 -14.50
CA VAL A 179 -12.75 -5.25 -13.39
C VAL A 179 -12.94 -3.74 -13.55
N LYS A 180 -14.20 -3.32 -13.63
CA LYS A 180 -14.55 -1.89 -13.64
C LYS A 180 -14.42 -1.32 -12.23
N MET A 181 -13.66 -0.23 -12.10
CA MET A 181 -13.54 0.53 -10.86
C MET A 181 -14.72 1.49 -10.65
N PRO A 182 -15.08 1.81 -9.40
CA PRO A 182 -16.03 2.88 -9.09
C PRO A 182 -15.59 4.21 -9.72
N SER A 183 -16.53 4.95 -10.30
CA SER A 183 -16.26 6.18 -11.06
C SER A 183 -17.25 7.32 -10.78
N THR A 184 -18.16 7.13 -9.83
CA THR A 184 -19.16 8.15 -9.46
C THR A 184 -18.68 8.90 -8.22
N TYR A 185 -18.53 10.22 -8.33
CA TYR A 185 -18.07 11.07 -7.23
C TYR A 185 -19.13 11.23 -6.13
N ASP A 186 -18.71 11.28 -4.85
CA ASP A 186 -19.58 11.65 -3.73
C ASP A 186 -19.57 13.17 -3.53
N LYS A 187 -20.65 13.84 -3.95
CA LYS A 187 -20.81 15.29 -3.77
C LYS A 187 -20.78 15.73 -2.30
N LEU A 188 -21.05 14.81 -1.37
CA LEU A 188 -21.07 15.04 0.07
C LEU A 188 -19.75 14.67 0.77
N SER A 189 -18.70 14.35 0.02
CA SER A 189 -17.39 14.07 0.61
C SER A 189 -16.91 15.25 1.47
N GLY A 190 -16.36 14.97 2.63
CA GLY A 190 -15.67 15.94 3.49
C GLY A 190 -14.42 16.51 2.84
N GLN A 191 -13.84 15.81 1.87
CA GLN A 191 -12.68 16.27 1.10
C GLN A 191 -13.12 16.94 -0.20
N ALA A 192 -13.09 18.28 -0.26
CA ALA A 192 -13.63 19.05 -1.39
C ALA A 192 -13.08 18.61 -2.77
N TRP A 193 -11.79 18.28 -2.85
CA TRP A 193 -11.13 17.82 -4.08
C TRP A 193 -11.57 16.43 -4.55
N THR A 194 -12.44 15.73 -3.80
CA THR A 194 -13.04 14.43 -4.17
C THR A 194 -14.53 14.51 -4.46
N ARG A 195 -15.13 15.71 -4.49
CA ARG A 195 -16.56 15.91 -4.75
C ARG A 195 -16.93 15.89 -6.22
N ASP A 196 -15.98 16.22 -7.08
CA ASP A 196 -16.16 16.26 -8.52
C ASP A 196 -14.86 16.00 -9.28
N ARG A 197 -15.03 15.73 -10.56
CA ARG A 197 -13.95 15.33 -11.46
C ARG A 197 -12.94 16.43 -11.73
N MET A 198 -13.40 17.66 -11.90
CA MET A 198 -12.53 18.76 -12.29
C MET A 198 -11.60 19.13 -11.12
N ALA A 199 -12.15 19.21 -9.91
CA ALA A 199 -11.39 19.42 -8.69
C ALA A 199 -10.36 18.30 -8.48
N TYR A 200 -10.75 17.04 -8.70
CA TYR A 200 -9.88 15.89 -8.49
C TYR A 200 -8.72 15.81 -9.49
N LEU A 201 -9.02 15.91 -10.79
CA LEU A 201 -8.04 15.66 -11.84
C LEU A 201 -6.88 16.66 -11.79
N TRP A 202 -7.15 17.92 -11.41
CA TRP A 202 -6.10 18.91 -11.22
C TRP A 202 -5.06 18.46 -10.18
N SER A 203 -5.51 18.04 -9.00
CA SER A 203 -4.63 17.52 -7.95
C SER A 203 -3.95 16.21 -8.35
N ASP A 204 -4.64 15.32 -9.06
CA ASP A 204 -4.07 14.05 -9.52
C ASP A 204 -2.93 14.27 -10.52
N TYR A 205 -3.14 15.11 -11.53
CA TYR A 205 -2.13 15.39 -12.57
C TYR A 205 -0.91 16.10 -12.00
N GLN A 206 -1.07 17.03 -11.06
CA GLN A 206 0.06 17.68 -10.39
C GLN A 206 0.95 16.69 -9.61
N ALA A 207 0.39 15.60 -9.09
CA ALA A 207 1.17 14.59 -8.35
C ALA A 207 1.97 13.64 -9.26
N ARG A 208 1.60 13.50 -10.55
CA ARG A 208 2.20 12.49 -11.44
C ARG A 208 3.68 12.70 -11.74
N PRO A 209 4.21 13.91 -12.01
CA PRO A 209 5.62 14.10 -12.34
C PRO A 209 6.58 13.50 -11.30
N ALA A 210 6.32 13.71 -10.00
CA ALA A 210 7.13 13.15 -8.93
C ALA A 210 7.09 11.61 -8.89
N ILE A 211 5.92 11.02 -9.16
CA ILE A 211 5.74 9.56 -9.24
C ILE A 211 6.50 9.00 -10.46
N ILE A 212 6.38 9.66 -11.62
CA ILE A 212 7.06 9.26 -12.85
C ILE A 212 8.57 9.26 -12.63
N ALA A 213 9.12 10.32 -12.03
CA ALA A 213 10.55 10.40 -11.72
C ALA A 213 11.01 9.24 -10.82
N ARG A 214 10.23 8.89 -9.78
CA ARG A 214 10.53 7.76 -8.89
C ARG A 214 10.44 6.41 -9.60
N VAL A 215 9.41 6.19 -10.41
CA VAL A 215 9.21 4.92 -11.13
C VAL A 215 10.27 4.72 -12.20
N LEU A 216 10.69 5.77 -12.90
CA LEU A 216 11.76 5.70 -13.90
C LEU A 216 13.14 5.60 -13.26
N GLY A 217 13.38 6.29 -12.14
CA GLY A 217 14.65 6.23 -11.41
C GLY A 217 14.87 4.89 -10.68
N ALA A 218 13.82 4.15 -10.35
CA ALA A 218 13.91 2.82 -9.74
C ALA A 218 14.09 1.66 -10.75
N ARG A 219 14.11 1.96 -12.06
CA ARG A 219 14.20 0.98 -13.16
C ARG A 219 15.62 0.67 -13.61
#